data_AF-A0A4U8YVC3-F1
#
_entry.id   AF-A0A4U8YVC3-F1
#
_cell.length_a   1.000
_cell.length_b   1.000
_cell.length_c   1.000
_cell.angle_alpha   90.00
_cell.angle_beta   90.00
_cell.angle_gamma   90.00
#
_symmetry.space_group_name_H-M   'P 1'
#
loop_
_entity.id
_entity.type
_entity.pdbx_description
1 polymer ?
#
loop_
_entity_poly.entity_id
_entity_poly.type
_entity_poly.pdbx_seq_one_letter_code
_entity_poly.pdbx_strand_id
1 'polypeptide(L)'
;MTEEREILAAEYVLGTLHADERTLFTSVLVHDADTRSAVAAWEQRLAPLSVAVAEVAPSPGVWERIEGALPSPRPFGVLEVGRADDSSAPPTALRRSLNRWRAAALAAGALAAGLAVFILDRQLMHPAVQPTYVAVVNRGGDLPALVVRVDLANGSVYVRPVSTQTPSGKSLELWYIGAGKAPKSMGLVGGIAIKMPLPAGLSLDKASFAVTVEPEGGSPSGDPTGPVVYSGQLIKE
;
A
#
# COMPACT_ATOMS: atom_id res chain seq x y z
N MET A 1 34.98 -35.25 2.80
CA MET A 1 34.81 -33.78 2.88
C MET A 1 35.06 -33.25 4.29
N THR A 2 34.65 -33.93 5.37
CA THR A 2 34.93 -33.49 6.75
C THR A 2 36.42 -33.49 7.12
N GLU A 3 37.16 -34.53 6.72
CA GLU A 3 38.60 -34.65 7.06
C GLU A 3 39.48 -33.59 6.37
N GLU A 4 39.23 -33.33 5.09
CA GLU A 4 39.91 -32.26 4.33
C GLU A 4 39.63 -30.86 4.92
N ARG A 5 38.38 -30.61 5.35
CA ARG A 5 38.00 -29.38 6.05
C ARG A 5 38.75 -29.22 7.38
N GLU A 6 38.87 -30.29 8.16
CA GLU A 6 39.58 -30.29 9.44
C GLU A 6 41.06 -29.98 9.25
N ILE A 7 41.70 -30.54 8.23
CA ILE A 7 43.11 -30.28 7.90
C ILE A 7 43.30 -28.83 7.46
N LEU A 8 42.48 -28.33 6.52
CA LEU A 8 42.57 -26.94 6.07
C LEU A 8 42.32 -25.93 7.21
N ALA A 9 41.38 -26.23 8.12
CA ALA A 9 41.16 -25.42 9.31
C ALA A 9 42.39 -25.41 10.23
N ALA A 10 43.06 -26.56 10.42
CA ALA A 10 44.29 -26.63 11.19
C ALA A 10 45.42 -25.80 10.57
N GLU A 11 45.63 -25.92 9.26
CA GLU A 11 46.64 -25.15 8.52
C GLU A 11 46.34 -23.65 8.52
N TYR A 12 45.06 -23.28 8.44
CA TYR A 12 44.62 -21.89 8.58
C TYR A 12 44.96 -21.32 9.97
N VAL A 13 44.63 -22.05 11.05
CA VAL A 13 44.88 -21.61 12.43
C VAL A 13 46.38 -21.55 12.74
N LEU A 14 47.15 -22.53 12.28
CA LEU A 14 48.61 -22.53 12.41
C LEU A 14 49.30 -21.48 11.52
N GLY A 15 48.57 -20.91 10.55
CA GLY A 15 49.09 -19.92 9.61
C GLY A 15 50.03 -20.51 8.55
N THR A 16 49.93 -21.81 8.26
CA THR A 16 50.78 -22.51 7.29
C THR A 16 50.20 -22.54 5.87
N LEU A 17 48.94 -22.14 5.68
CA LEU A 17 48.33 -22.01 4.35
C LEU A 17 49.04 -20.96 3.49
N HIS A 18 49.16 -21.22 2.19
CA HIS A 18 49.64 -20.23 1.23
C HIS A 18 48.67 -19.03 1.13
N ALA A 19 49.19 -17.86 0.73
CA ALA A 19 48.41 -16.62 0.72
C ALA A 19 47.12 -16.71 -0.13
N ASP A 20 47.19 -17.36 -1.29
CA ASP A 20 46.05 -17.53 -2.20
C ASP A 20 45.00 -18.47 -1.59
N GLU A 21 45.43 -19.60 -1.03
CA GLU A 21 44.56 -20.56 -0.36
C GLU A 21 43.90 -19.97 0.88
N ARG A 22 44.64 -19.17 1.66
CA ARG A 22 44.12 -18.46 2.82
C ARG A 22 43.05 -17.45 2.41
N THR A 23 43.22 -16.76 1.29
CA THR A 23 42.22 -15.82 0.76
C THR A 23 40.93 -16.54 0.39
N LEU A 24 41.05 -17.67 -0.32
CA LEU A 24 39.92 -18.52 -0.68
C LEU A 24 39.23 -19.08 0.57
N PHE A 25 39.99 -19.62 1.52
CA PHE A 25 39.45 -20.18 2.78
C PHE A 25 38.76 -19.12 3.63
N THR A 26 39.29 -17.88 3.67
CA THR A 26 38.65 -16.75 4.35
C THR A 26 37.30 -16.41 3.73
N SER A 27 37.14 -16.51 2.40
CA SER A 27 35.85 -16.32 1.75
C SER A 27 34.83 -17.40 2.12
N VAL A 28 35.28 -18.65 2.27
CA VAL A 28 34.44 -19.78 2.71
C VAL A 28 33.96 -19.60 4.16
N LEU A 29 34.83 -19.09 5.04
CA LEU A 29 34.51 -18.83 6.45
C LEU A 29 33.32 -17.88 6.64
N VAL A 30 33.07 -16.97 5.70
CA VAL A 30 31.94 -16.02 5.76
C VAL A 30 30.60 -16.76 5.62
N HIS A 31 30.56 -17.86 4.87
CA HIS A 31 29.32 -18.51 4.44
C HIS A 31 29.10 -19.92 5.02
N ASP A 32 30.16 -20.62 5.45
CA ASP A 32 30.06 -21.98 5.97
C ASP A 32 30.19 -22.02 7.52
N ALA A 33 29.12 -22.41 8.20
CA ALA A 33 29.09 -22.55 9.65
C ALA A 33 29.95 -23.73 10.14
N ASP A 34 30.02 -24.83 9.40
CA ASP A 34 30.80 -25.99 9.80
C ASP A 34 32.30 -25.66 9.77
N THR A 35 32.75 -24.97 8.71
CA THR A 35 34.14 -24.54 8.58
C THR A 35 34.53 -23.55 9.69
N ARG A 36 33.64 -22.63 10.09
CA ARG A 36 33.87 -21.79 11.28
C ARG A 36 33.98 -22.59 12.57
N SER A 37 33.14 -23.62 12.73
CA SER A 37 33.19 -24.48 13.92
C SER A 37 34.49 -25.28 14.01
N ALA A 38 35.02 -25.76 12.87
CA ALA A 38 36.30 -26.46 12.80
C ALA A 38 37.46 -25.53 13.18
N VAL A 39 37.49 -24.29 12.65
CA VAL A 39 38.49 -23.28 13.04
C VAL A 39 38.45 -22.99 14.53
N ALA A 40 37.26 -22.74 15.10
CA ALA A 40 37.12 -22.49 16.53
C ALA A 40 37.58 -23.67 17.39
N ALA A 41 37.32 -24.90 16.96
CA ALA A 41 37.78 -26.11 17.65
C ALA A 41 39.31 -26.23 17.64
N TRP A 42 39.96 -25.89 16.52
CA TRP A 42 41.43 -25.84 16.42
C TRP A 42 42.05 -24.72 17.26
N GLU A 43 41.47 -23.53 17.25
CA GLU A 43 41.90 -22.42 18.11
C GLU A 43 41.83 -22.80 19.60
N GLN A 44 40.73 -23.40 20.04
CA GLN A 44 40.57 -23.89 21.41
C GLN A 44 41.59 -24.97 21.78
N ARG A 45 41.88 -25.89 20.85
CA ARG A 45 42.86 -26.96 21.05
C ARG A 45 44.28 -26.43 21.20
N LEU A 46 44.63 -25.37 20.47
CA LEU A 46 45.97 -24.79 20.46
C LEU A 46 46.16 -23.67 21.48
N ALA A 47 45.08 -23.04 21.97
CA ALA A 47 45.13 -21.96 22.95
C ALA A 47 46.03 -22.24 24.18
N PRO A 48 46.04 -23.44 24.79
CA PRO A 48 46.92 -23.71 25.95
C PRO A 48 48.41 -23.58 25.66
N LEU A 49 48.84 -23.74 24.39
CA LEU A 49 50.24 -23.56 24.01
C LEU A 49 50.71 -22.11 24.20
N SER A 50 49.80 -21.13 24.07
CA SER A 50 50.14 -19.72 24.31
C SER A 50 50.54 -19.44 25.75
N VAL A 51 50.02 -20.21 26.73
CA VAL A 51 50.33 -20.05 28.15
C VAL A 51 51.74 -20.54 28.48
N ALA A 52 52.28 -21.45 27.68
CA ALA A 52 53.64 -21.97 27.85
C ALA A 52 54.72 -20.99 27.35
N VAL A 53 54.34 -19.94 26.64
CA VAL A 53 55.27 -18.92 26.13
C VAL A 53 55.56 -17.89 27.22
N ALA A 54 56.84 -17.61 27.46
CA ALA A 54 57.24 -16.59 28.42
C ALA A 54 56.78 -15.19 27.97
N GLU A 55 56.29 -14.39 28.90
CA GLU A 55 55.89 -13.01 28.64
C GLU A 55 57.10 -12.16 28.21
N VAL A 56 56.92 -11.40 27.12
CA VAL A 56 57.91 -10.45 26.63
C VAL A 56 57.31 -9.05 26.70
N ALA A 57 57.89 -8.18 27.52
CA ALA A 57 57.44 -6.80 27.63
C ALA A 57 57.65 -6.06 26.30
N PRO A 58 56.61 -5.43 25.71
CA PRO A 58 56.75 -4.65 24.49
C PRO A 58 57.54 -3.36 24.76
N SER A 59 58.13 -2.77 23.72
CA SER A 59 58.85 -1.50 23.85
C SER A 59 57.93 -0.37 24.33
N PRO A 60 58.44 0.63 25.08
CA PRO A 60 57.68 1.84 25.41
C PRO A 60 57.11 2.49 24.15
N GLY A 61 55.87 2.99 24.17
CA GLY A 61 55.25 3.64 23.01
C GLY A 61 54.42 2.71 22.11
N VAL A 62 54.42 1.39 22.32
CA VAL A 62 53.61 0.45 21.51
C VAL A 62 52.12 0.68 21.75
N TRP A 63 51.72 0.90 23.00
CA TRP A 63 50.33 1.14 23.36
C TRP A 63 49.78 2.42 22.72
N GLU A 64 50.54 3.51 22.83
CA GLU A 64 50.20 4.82 22.27
C GLU A 64 50.09 4.77 20.73
N ARG A 65 50.95 3.99 20.07
CA ARG A 65 50.87 3.77 18.61
C ARG A 65 49.62 2.97 18.23
N ILE A 66 49.25 1.96 19.00
CA ILE A 66 48.02 1.20 18.78
C ILE A 66 46.82 2.12 18.97
N GLU A 67 46.76 2.87 20.06
CA GLU A 67 45.68 3.80 20.37
C GLU A 67 45.52 4.87 19.27
N GLY A 68 46.63 5.41 18.77
CA GLY A 68 46.62 6.36 17.66
C GLY A 68 46.25 5.77 16.29
N ALA A 69 46.44 4.44 16.11
CA ALA A 69 46.09 3.74 14.87
C ALA A 69 44.65 3.21 14.85
N LEU A 70 43.98 3.13 16.01
CA LEU A 70 42.58 2.74 16.07
C LEU A 70 41.71 3.80 15.37
N PRO A 71 40.75 3.38 14.52
CA PRO A 71 39.79 4.31 13.97
C PRO A 71 39.03 4.96 15.12
N SER A 72 39.01 6.30 15.15
CA SER A 72 38.26 7.03 16.17
C SER A 72 36.82 6.50 16.20
N PRO A 73 36.25 6.22 17.39
CA PRO A 73 34.90 5.69 17.50
C PRO A 73 33.95 6.57 16.70
N ARG A 74 33.48 6.08 15.55
CA ARG A 74 32.39 6.73 14.84
C ARG A 74 31.18 6.59 15.75
N PRO A 75 30.44 7.68 16.06
CA PRO A 75 29.20 7.55 16.81
C PRO A 75 28.30 6.54 16.09
N PHE A 76 27.93 5.49 16.81
CA PHE A 76 27.08 4.41 16.33
C PHE A 76 25.75 5.03 15.90
N GLY A 77 25.47 5.13 14.60
CA GLY A 77 24.23 5.73 14.11
C GLY A 77 24.25 6.38 12.73
N VAL A 78 25.41 6.52 12.07
CA VAL A 78 25.44 7.01 10.69
C VAL A 78 25.86 5.87 9.77
N LEU A 79 24.86 5.15 9.26
CA LEU A 79 25.02 4.25 8.11
C LEU A 79 25.34 5.13 6.89
N GLU A 80 26.61 5.45 6.65
CA GLU A 80 27.05 5.95 5.35
C GLU A 80 27.30 4.76 4.42
N VAL A 81 26.33 4.53 3.53
CA VAL A 81 26.46 3.61 2.40
C VAL A 81 27.18 4.34 1.26
N GLY A 82 28.40 3.91 0.95
CA GLY A 82 29.18 4.21 -0.27
C GLY A 82 29.85 5.60 -0.28
N ARG A 83 31.10 5.78 -0.72
CA ARG A 83 31.93 5.02 -1.66
C ARG A 83 33.39 5.51 -1.49
N ALA A 84 34.35 4.62 -1.72
CA ALA A 84 35.76 4.94 -1.86
C ALA A 84 35.99 5.98 -2.98
N ASP A 85 36.67 7.08 -2.65
CA ASP A 85 37.96 7.43 -3.25
C ASP A 85 38.51 8.74 -2.64
N ASP A 86 39.83 8.79 -2.58
CA ASP A 86 40.69 9.83 -2.03
C ASP A 86 40.32 11.27 -2.44
N SER A 87 40.39 12.18 -1.46
CA SER A 87 41.18 13.42 -1.52
C SER A 87 40.67 14.42 -0.47
N SER A 88 41.58 14.81 0.41
CA SER A 88 41.45 15.91 1.36
C SER A 88 40.88 17.18 0.72
N ALA A 89 39.60 17.46 0.98
CA ALA A 89 38.93 18.74 0.71
C ALA A 89 38.35 19.32 2.02
N PRO A 90 38.40 20.64 2.24
CA PRO A 90 38.25 21.27 3.55
C PRO A 90 36.82 21.15 4.12
N PRO A 91 36.62 21.43 5.44
CA PRO A 91 35.35 21.27 6.17
C PRO A 91 34.15 22.09 5.64
N THR A 92 34.30 22.84 4.55
CA THR A 92 33.21 23.58 3.88
C THR A 92 32.38 22.69 2.95
N ALA A 93 32.97 21.65 2.34
CA ALA A 93 32.22 20.70 1.49
C ALA A 93 31.24 19.86 2.31
N LEU A 94 31.67 19.42 3.51
CA LEU A 94 30.83 18.69 4.44
C LEU A 94 29.67 19.56 4.96
N ARG A 95 29.94 20.82 5.37
CA ARG A 95 28.87 21.76 5.78
C ARG A 95 27.86 22.05 4.68
N ARG A 96 28.30 22.21 3.42
CA ARG A 96 27.40 22.36 2.26
C ARG A 96 26.59 21.10 1.97
N SER A 97 27.19 19.91 2.15
CA SER A 97 26.45 18.65 2.02
C SER A 97 25.37 18.54 3.10
N LEU A 98 25.69 18.84 4.37
CA LEU A 98 24.73 18.82 5.47
C LEU A 98 23.60 19.84 5.27
N ASN A 99 23.90 21.05 4.79
CA ASN A 99 22.86 22.04 4.49
C ASN A 99 21.95 21.59 3.33
N ARG A 100 22.48 20.91 2.31
CA ARG A 100 21.68 20.31 1.23
C ARG A 100 20.79 19.18 1.74
N TRP A 101 21.31 18.31 2.61
CA TRP A 101 20.54 17.25 3.25
C TRP A 101 19.44 17.79 4.16
N ARG A 102 19.73 18.85 4.93
CA ARG A 102 18.74 19.55 5.75
C ARG A 102 17.65 20.21 4.89
N ALA A 103 18.03 20.85 3.78
CA ALA A 103 17.07 21.43 2.84
C ALA A 103 16.20 20.35 2.17
N ALA A 104 16.78 19.22 1.78
CA ALA A 104 16.05 18.08 1.22
C ALA A 104 15.07 17.48 2.25
N ALA A 105 15.48 17.33 3.51
CA ALA A 105 14.62 16.85 4.58
C ALA A 105 13.45 17.81 4.85
N LEU A 106 13.69 19.13 4.86
CA LEU A 106 12.63 20.14 5.00
C LEU A 106 11.67 20.13 3.80
N ALA A 107 12.18 19.98 2.58
CA ALA A 107 11.35 19.90 1.38
C ALA A 107 10.47 18.63 1.38
N ALA A 108 11.04 17.49 1.76
CA ALA A 108 10.30 16.24 1.92
C ALA A 108 9.24 16.35 3.04
N GLY A 109 9.58 16.99 4.16
CA GLY A 109 8.64 17.25 5.26
C GLY A 109 7.48 18.15 4.84
N ALA A 110 7.75 19.21 4.06
CA ALA A 110 6.72 20.09 3.53
C ALA A 110 5.78 19.36 2.54
N LEU A 111 6.34 18.50 1.68
CA LEU A 111 5.53 17.65 0.79
C LEU A 111 4.67 16.66 1.56
N ALA A 112 5.22 15.99 2.58
CA ALA A 112 4.48 15.06 3.41
C ALA A 112 3.35 15.76 4.18
N ALA A 113 3.62 16.94 4.76
CA ALA A 113 2.61 17.76 5.41
C ALA A 113 1.52 18.20 4.42
N GLY A 114 1.89 18.65 3.22
CA GLY A 114 0.94 18.98 2.16
C GLY A 114 0.07 17.80 1.74
N LEU A 115 0.65 16.60 1.61
CA LEU A 115 -0.10 15.37 1.33
C LEU A 115 -1.04 15.00 2.47
N ALA A 116 -0.61 15.15 3.73
CA ALA A 116 -1.46 14.92 4.89
C ALA A 116 -2.65 15.88 4.93
N VAL A 117 -2.42 17.18 4.67
CA VAL A 117 -3.50 18.17 4.54
C VAL A 117 -4.42 17.80 3.38
N PHE A 118 -3.88 17.40 2.23
CA PHE A 118 -4.69 16.98 1.08
C PHE A 118 -5.54 15.75 1.38
N ILE A 119 -5.00 14.74 2.07
CA ILE A 119 -5.75 13.55 2.48
C ILE A 119 -6.84 13.92 3.49
N LEU A 120 -6.51 14.76 4.47
CA LEU A 120 -7.47 15.20 5.48
C LEU A 120 -8.59 16.04 4.85
N ASP A 121 -8.25 16.94 3.93
CA ASP A 121 -9.21 17.72 3.15
C ASP A 121 -10.10 16.80 2.30
N ARG A 122 -9.51 15.82 1.61
CA ARG A 122 -10.27 14.81 0.86
C ARG A 122 -11.23 14.00 1.73
N GLN A 123 -10.83 13.61 2.94
CA GLN A 123 -11.67 12.85 3.87
C GLN A 123 -12.78 13.71 4.51
N LEU A 124 -12.50 14.98 4.79
CA LEU A 124 -13.49 15.92 5.33
C LEU A 124 -14.49 16.38 4.26
N MET A 125 -14.04 16.57 3.02
CA MET A 125 -14.86 17.03 1.89
C MET A 125 -15.57 15.89 1.15
N HIS A 126 -15.13 14.65 1.29
CA HIS A 126 -15.89 13.46 0.89
C HIS A 126 -16.17 12.61 2.14
N PRO A 127 -17.12 13.03 3.00
CA PRO A 127 -17.57 12.18 4.09
C PRO A 127 -18.16 10.91 3.48
N ALA A 128 -17.69 9.76 4.00
CA ALA A 128 -18.25 8.42 4.00
C ALA A 128 -19.11 7.97 2.80
N VAL A 129 -18.82 6.79 2.26
CA VAL A 129 -19.75 6.00 1.42
C VAL A 129 -21.16 6.12 1.99
N GLN A 130 -22.00 6.94 1.36
CA GLN A 130 -23.36 7.21 1.81
C GLN A 130 -24.24 6.03 1.40
N PRO A 131 -25.26 5.68 2.21
CA PRO A 131 -25.96 4.39 2.16
C PRO A 131 -26.50 4.10 0.77
N THR A 132 -26.14 2.92 0.24
CA THR A 132 -26.64 2.45 -1.06
C THR A 132 -28.07 1.99 -0.89
N TYR A 133 -29.05 2.82 -1.19
CA TYR A 133 -30.42 2.31 -1.25
C TYR A 133 -30.55 1.36 -2.44
N VAL A 134 -30.96 0.11 -2.19
CA VAL A 134 -31.24 -0.88 -3.23
C VAL A 134 -32.74 -1.14 -3.23
N ALA A 135 -33.43 -0.73 -4.29
CA ALA A 135 -34.78 -1.21 -4.56
C ALA A 135 -34.68 -2.48 -5.41
N VAL A 136 -35.15 -3.60 -4.87
CA VAL A 136 -35.39 -4.83 -5.64
C VAL A 136 -36.79 -4.73 -6.22
N VAL A 137 -36.85 -4.74 -7.54
CA VAL A 137 -38.07 -4.48 -8.27
C VAL A 137 -38.54 -5.78 -8.91
N ASN A 138 -39.58 -6.39 -8.33
CA ASN A 138 -40.08 -7.73 -8.69
C ASN A 138 -41.31 -7.67 -9.60
N ARG A 139 -41.36 -8.58 -10.57
CA ARG A 139 -42.57 -8.96 -11.33
C ARG A 139 -43.21 -10.19 -10.66
N GLY A 140 -43.64 -10.06 -9.40
CA GLY A 140 -44.30 -11.17 -8.68
C GLY A 140 -43.52 -12.50 -8.60
N GLY A 141 -42.19 -12.50 -8.77
CA GLY A 141 -41.32 -13.70 -8.75
C GLY A 141 -39.86 -13.36 -8.40
N ASP A 142 -39.06 -14.38 -8.06
CA ASP A 142 -37.80 -14.33 -7.29
C ASP A 142 -36.55 -13.65 -7.92
N LEU A 143 -36.65 -13.01 -9.09
CA LEU A 143 -35.47 -12.45 -9.79
C LEU A 143 -35.56 -10.92 -9.97
N PRO A 144 -34.58 -10.14 -9.46
CA PRO A 144 -34.61 -8.68 -9.54
C PRO A 144 -34.45 -8.19 -10.99
N ALA A 145 -35.39 -7.40 -11.48
CA ALA A 145 -35.33 -6.89 -12.86
C ALA A 145 -34.44 -5.64 -13.00
N LEU A 146 -34.45 -4.76 -11.99
CA LEU A 146 -33.78 -3.45 -11.99
C LEU A 146 -33.14 -3.19 -10.62
N VAL A 147 -31.92 -2.64 -10.61
CA VAL A 147 -31.29 -2.10 -9.40
C VAL A 147 -31.18 -0.59 -9.54
N VAL A 148 -31.84 0.13 -8.64
CA VAL A 148 -31.75 1.59 -8.54
C VAL A 148 -30.91 1.92 -7.32
N ARG A 149 -29.84 2.71 -7.52
CA ARG A 149 -28.95 3.21 -6.48
C ARG A 149 -29.07 4.73 -6.43
N VAL A 150 -29.41 5.26 -5.26
CA VAL A 150 -29.52 6.71 -5.04
C VAL A 150 -28.28 7.20 -4.31
N ASP A 151 -27.53 8.10 -4.93
CA ASP A 151 -26.38 8.80 -4.35
C ASP A 151 -26.83 10.21 -3.96
N LEU A 152 -27.12 10.38 -2.66
CA LEU A 152 -27.53 11.65 -2.07
C LEU A 152 -26.39 12.68 -2.05
N ALA A 153 -25.13 12.23 -2.02
CA ALA A 153 -23.97 13.13 -1.96
C ALA A 153 -23.81 13.90 -3.27
N ASN A 154 -23.94 13.18 -4.39
CA ASN A 154 -23.78 13.73 -5.73
C ASN A 154 -25.11 14.07 -6.42
N GLY A 155 -26.23 14.01 -5.68
CA GLY A 155 -27.57 14.26 -6.21
C GLY A 155 -27.85 13.45 -7.47
N SER A 156 -27.50 12.16 -7.49
CA SER A 156 -27.53 11.33 -8.68
C SER A 156 -28.24 9.99 -8.42
N VAL A 157 -28.96 9.49 -9.41
CA VAL A 157 -29.60 8.17 -9.41
C VAL A 157 -28.94 7.31 -10.48
N TYR A 158 -28.41 6.17 -10.08
CA TYR A 158 -27.84 5.17 -10.98
C TYR A 158 -28.84 4.04 -11.14
N VAL A 159 -29.21 3.77 -12.38
CA VAL A 159 -30.17 2.71 -12.71
C VAL A 159 -29.47 1.66 -13.54
N ARG A 160 -29.45 0.42 -13.05
CA ARG A 160 -28.84 -0.72 -13.73
C ARG A 160 -29.88 -1.79 -14.04
N PRO A 161 -30.18 -2.06 -15.32
CA PRO A 161 -31.00 -3.20 -15.71
C PRO A 161 -30.25 -4.51 -15.42
N VAL A 162 -30.96 -5.49 -14.86
CA VAL A 162 -30.44 -6.84 -14.57
C VAL A 162 -31.15 -7.87 -15.44
N SER A 163 -32.47 -7.77 -15.56
CA SER A 163 -33.30 -8.68 -16.37
C SER A 163 -34.56 -7.96 -16.91
N THR A 164 -34.45 -6.70 -17.29
CA THR A 164 -35.55 -5.93 -17.88
C THR A 164 -35.79 -6.36 -19.33
N GLN A 165 -37.02 -6.77 -19.65
CA GLN A 165 -37.49 -6.90 -21.03
C GLN A 165 -38.38 -5.71 -21.37
N THR A 166 -37.94 -4.88 -22.31
CA THR A 166 -38.72 -3.77 -22.86
C THR A 166 -39.54 -4.28 -24.06
N PRO A 167 -40.88 -4.20 -24.04
CA PRO A 167 -41.70 -4.58 -25.20
C PRO A 167 -41.34 -3.75 -26.44
N SER A 168 -41.37 -4.37 -27.62
CA SER A 168 -41.08 -3.69 -28.89
C SER A 168 -42.04 -2.52 -29.13
N GLY A 169 -41.52 -1.33 -29.43
CA GLY A 169 -42.31 -0.11 -29.64
C GLY A 169 -42.83 0.54 -28.35
N LYS A 170 -42.25 0.20 -27.19
CA LYS A 170 -42.56 0.79 -25.88
C LYS A 170 -41.28 1.20 -25.17
N SER A 171 -41.39 2.05 -24.16
CA SER A 171 -40.27 2.49 -23.32
C SER A 171 -40.58 2.21 -21.86
N LEU A 172 -39.55 1.90 -21.07
CA LEU A 172 -39.68 1.82 -19.62
C LEU A 172 -39.37 3.18 -19.03
N GLU A 173 -40.19 3.65 -18.09
CA GLU A 173 -39.97 4.92 -17.41
C GLU A 173 -39.91 4.72 -15.90
N LEU A 174 -38.92 5.33 -15.26
CA LEU A 174 -38.73 5.28 -13.81
C LEU A 174 -39.45 6.45 -13.15
N TRP A 175 -40.20 6.13 -12.10
CA TRP A 175 -40.98 7.07 -11.31
C TRP A 175 -40.55 7.04 -9.86
N TYR A 176 -40.33 8.22 -9.30
CA TYR A 176 -40.17 8.42 -7.87
C TYR A 176 -41.52 8.71 -7.23
N ILE A 177 -41.85 7.99 -6.16
CA ILE A 177 -43.09 8.17 -5.40
C ILE A 177 -42.72 8.44 -3.94
N GLY A 178 -42.83 9.69 -3.52
CA GLY A 178 -42.65 10.08 -2.12
C GLY A 178 -43.89 9.72 -1.28
N ALA A 179 -43.74 9.62 0.04
CA ALA A 179 -44.84 9.33 0.95
C ALA A 179 -46.04 10.30 0.73
N GLY A 180 -47.14 9.77 0.18
CA GLY A 180 -48.37 10.53 -0.09
C GLY A 180 -48.27 11.58 -1.19
N LYS A 181 -47.22 11.55 -2.04
CA LYS A 181 -47.03 12.51 -3.15
C LYS A 181 -47.33 11.87 -4.51
N ALA A 182 -47.67 12.70 -5.49
CA ALA A 182 -47.82 12.28 -6.88
C ALA A 182 -46.49 11.71 -7.44
N PRO A 183 -46.54 10.70 -8.33
CA PRO A 183 -45.36 10.16 -8.99
C PRO A 183 -44.63 11.25 -9.78
N LYS A 184 -43.30 11.27 -9.69
CA LYS A 184 -42.45 12.18 -10.45
C LYS A 184 -41.56 11.38 -11.39
N SER A 185 -41.61 11.69 -12.69
CA SER A 185 -40.74 11.05 -13.67
C SER A 185 -39.27 11.36 -13.36
N MET A 186 -38.47 10.31 -13.36
CA MET A 186 -37.01 10.35 -13.20
C MET A 186 -36.30 10.20 -14.56
N GLY A 187 -36.97 9.58 -15.53
CA GLY A 187 -36.45 9.37 -16.88
C GLY A 187 -36.63 7.94 -17.40
N LEU A 188 -36.26 7.76 -18.67
CA LEU A 188 -36.40 6.49 -19.38
C LEU A 188 -35.30 5.50 -19.01
N VAL A 189 -35.68 4.24 -18.81
CA VAL A 189 -34.77 3.13 -18.52
C VAL A 189 -34.53 2.33 -19.79
N GLY A 190 -33.26 2.30 -20.23
CA GLY A 190 -32.81 1.51 -21.37
C GLY A 190 -32.20 0.16 -20.97
N GLY A 191 -31.58 -0.52 -21.94
CA GLY A 191 -30.86 -1.79 -21.73
C GLY A 191 -29.45 -1.64 -21.14
N ILE A 192 -28.96 -0.41 -20.95
CA ILE A 192 -27.66 -0.11 -20.34
C ILE A 192 -27.83 0.66 -19.03
N ALA A 193 -26.80 0.65 -18.19
CA ALA A 193 -26.81 1.44 -16.97
C ALA A 193 -26.78 2.94 -17.30
N ILE A 194 -27.65 3.71 -16.65
CA ILE A 194 -27.76 5.17 -16.86
C ILE A 194 -27.63 5.92 -15.53
N LYS A 195 -27.05 7.12 -15.61
CA LYS A 195 -26.97 8.08 -14.52
C LYS A 195 -27.96 9.21 -14.79
N MET A 196 -28.86 9.47 -13.84
CA MET A 196 -29.87 10.53 -13.92
C MET A 196 -29.70 11.49 -12.73
N PRO A 197 -29.97 12.80 -12.90
CA PRO A 197 -29.95 13.72 -11.78
C PRO A 197 -31.11 13.40 -10.81
N LEU A 198 -30.84 13.45 -9.51
CA LEU A 198 -31.88 13.38 -8.48
C LEU A 198 -32.55 14.75 -8.38
N PRO A 199 -33.87 14.87 -8.59
CA PRO A 199 -34.57 16.13 -8.43
C PRO A 199 -34.38 16.71 -7.02
N ALA A 200 -34.14 18.02 -6.93
CA ALA A 200 -33.98 18.70 -5.65
C ALA A 200 -35.25 18.62 -4.79
N GLY A 201 -35.10 18.43 -3.48
CA GLY A 201 -36.21 18.43 -2.51
C GLY A 201 -36.98 17.12 -2.36
N LEU A 202 -36.43 15.99 -2.83
CA LEU A 202 -37.02 14.67 -2.63
C LEU A 202 -36.65 14.11 -1.25
N SER A 203 -37.66 13.67 -0.48
CA SER A 203 -37.48 12.98 0.80
C SER A 203 -37.50 11.48 0.58
N LEU A 204 -36.36 10.81 0.78
CA LEU A 204 -36.28 9.35 0.65
C LEU A 204 -36.96 8.60 1.80
N ASP A 205 -37.43 9.30 2.84
CA ASP A 205 -38.15 8.70 3.97
C ASP A 205 -39.50 8.13 3.50
N LYS A 206 -39.62 6.80 3.56
CA LYS A 206 -40.75 6.00 3.04
C LYS A 206 -41.04 6.22 1.55
N ALA A 207 -40.02 6.57 0.76
CA ALA A 207 -40.15 6.67 -0.68
C ALA A 207 -40.16 5.29 -1.35
N SER A 208 -40.75 5.23 -2.55
CA SER A 208 -40.72 4.05 -3.41
C SER A 208 -40.41 4.44 -4.84
N PHE A 209 -39.85 3.49 -5.60
CA PHE A 209 -39.70 3.61 -7.04
C PHE A 209 -40.68 2.68 -7.73
N ALA A 210 -41.24 3.15 -8.84
CA ALA A 210 -42.07 2.37 -9.73
C ALA A 210 -41.53 2.48 -11.15
N VAL A 211 -41.73 1.44 -11.97
CA VAL A 211 -41.43 1.46 -13.40
C VAL A 211 -42.68 1.08 -14.16
N THR A 212 -43.01 1.87 -15.17
CA THR A 212 -44.18 1.66 -16.04
C THR A 212 -43.74 1.38 -17.47
N VAL A 213 -44.63 0.75 -18.24
CA VAL A 213 -44.45 0.56 -19.69
C VAL A 213 -45.21 1.67 -20.42
N GLU A 214 -44.47 2.67 -20.89
CA GLU A 214 -45.01 3.83 -21.57
C GLU A 214 -44.92 3.68 -23.11
N PRO A 215 -45.64 4.52 -23.88
CA PRO A 215 -45.41 4.67 -25.31
C PRO A 215 -43.94 4.94 -25.64
N GLU A 216 -43.58 4.77 -26.92
CA GLU A 216 -42.22 5.09 -27.38
C GLU A 216 -41.88 6.56 -27.06
N GLY A 217 -40.80 6.76 -26.29
CA GLY A 217 -40.39 8.09 -25.82
C GLY A 217 -40.88 8.48 -24.41
N GLY A 218 -41.69 7.64 -23.74
CA GLY A 218 -42.14 7.88 -22.36
C GLY A 218 -43.59 8.36 -22.26
N SER A 219 -43.97 8.77 -21.04
CA SER A 219 -45.29 9.34 -20.77
C SER A 219 -45.48 10.68 -21.50
N PRO A 220 -46.53 10.82 -22.33
CA PRO A 220 -46.84 12.08 -22.99
C PRO A 220 -47.34 13.19 -22.04
N SER A 221 -47.85 12.80 -20.86
CA SER A 221 -48.57 13.70 -19.95
C SER A 221 -47.72 14.13 -18.75
N GLY A 222 -46.59 13.48 -18.52
CA GLY A 222 -45.78 13.66 -17.31
C GLY A 222 -46.33 12.90 -16.08
N ASP A 223 -47.46 12.19 -16.24
CA ASP A 223 -48.02 11.25 -15.27
C ASP A 223 -47.92 9.79 -15.80
N PRO A 224 -47.88 8.76 -14.94
CA PRO A 224 -47.88 7.37 -15.39
C PRO A 224 -49.09 7.05 -16.28
N THR A 225 -48.87 6.69 -17.56
CA THR A 225 -49.98 6.32 -18.47
C THR A 225 -50.05 4.81 -18.70
N GLY A 226 -48.94 4.12 -18.48
CA GLY A 226 -48.81 2.69 -18.66
C GLY A 226 -49.07 1.85 -17.40
N PRO A 227 -49.21 0.52 -17.55
CA PRO A 227 -49.25 -0.39 -16.41
C PRO A 227 -47.92 -0.35 -15.65
N VAL A 228 -48.01 -0.35 -14.31
CA VAL A 228 -46.85 -0.52 -13.42
C VAL A 228 -46.40 -1.98 -13.51
N VAL A 229 -45.21 -2.20 -14.06
CA VAL A 229 -44.65 -3.55 -14.24
C VAL A 229 -43.77 -3.99 -13.07
N TYR A 230 -43.42 -3.04 -12.20
CA TYR A 230 -42.23 -3.10 -11.37
C TYR A 230 -42.37 -2.03 -10.26
N SER A 231 -42.32 -2.42 -8.99
CA SER A 231 -42.26 -1.48 -7.86
C SER A 231 -41.32 -1.98 -6.75
N GLY A 232 -40.73 -1.06 -6.00
CA GLY A 232 -39.84 -1.37 -4.88
C GLY A 232 -39.77 -0.23 -3.87
N GLN A 233 -39.80 -0.55 -2.58
CA GLN A 233 -39.57 0.43 -1.52
C GLN A 233 -38.08 0.74 -1.39
N LEU A 234 -37.76 1.99 -1.04
CA LEU A 234 -36.39 2.33 -0.68
C LEU A 234 -36.05 1.77 0.69
N ILE A 235 -35.09 0.86 0.73
CA ILE A 235 -34.52 0.34 1.97
C ILE A 235 -33.13 0.94 2.12
N LYS A 236 -32.86 1.51 3.29
CA LYS A 236 -31.54 2.02 3.66
C LYS A 236 -30.60 0.83 3.87
N GLU A 237 -29.50 0.79 3.14
CA GLU A 237 -28.36 -0.10 3.44
C GLU A 237 -27.68 0.30 4.75
#